data_AF-A0A812P066-F1
#
_entry.id   AF-A0A812P066-F1
#
_cell.length_a   1.000
_cell.length_b   1.000
_cell.length_c   1.000
_cell.angle_alpha   90.00
_cell.angle_beta   90.00
_cell.angle_gamma   90.00
#
_symmetry.space_group_name_H-M   'P 1'
#
loop_
_entity.id
_entity.type
_entity.pdbx_description
1 polymer ?
#
loop_
_entity_poly.entity_id
_entity_poly.type
_entity_poly.pdbx_seq_one_letter_code
_entity_poly.pdbx_strand_id
1 'polypeptide(L)'
;MIQLLYGRFYRIRRLSCDISDQGHAGVRRQRVYLILTHTWKVEEVLNPEEYYQRVSRCLRKHICTQPSDYVVAEAGDVQQEGQKRKRASSTTSAADEDLSYLLNDRETRTLRALCRDYVKMHGGTRRPEDDSNLWVYLGDSAAYKTWSAVSGRLPTYRRSSGLLWSPHYRRWLTGREKLASLGFPVTPAVAMAMGAPMLGVKDTKRAALVAGNAMALSTVGVVELVALCCYRRLS
;
A
#
# COMPACT_ATOMS: atom_id res chain seq x y z
N MET A 1 18.31 17.85 13.30
CA MET A 1 19.46 16.94 13.05
C MET A 1 19.96 17.00 11.61
N ILE A 2 19.16 16.64 10.59
CA ILE A 2 19.68 16.60 9.20
C ILE A 2 20.19 17.96 8.68
N GLN A 3 19.49 19.05 8.99
CA GLN A 3 19.96 20.41 8.66
C GLN A 3 21.25 20.79 9.39
N LEU A 4 21.42 20.35 10.64
CA LEU A 4 22.64 20.60 11.40
C LEU A 4 23.85 19.87 10.78
N LEU A 5 23.65 18.63 10.36
CA LEU A 5 24.72 17.79 9.79
C LEU A 5 25.09 18.20 8.36
N TYR A 6 24.10 18.54 7.54
CA TYR A 6 24.29 18.70 6.09
C TYR A 6 24.01 20.10 5.55
N GLY A 7 23.39 20.99 6.34
CA GLY A 7 22.94 22.30 5.87
C GLY A 7 24.05 23.24 5.39
N ARG A 8 25.29 23.04 5.86
CA ARG A 8 26.47 23.76 5.34
C ARG A 8 26.76 23.43 3.86
N PHE A 9 26.55 22.17 3.47
CA PHE A 9 26.97 21.66 2.17
C PHE A 9 25.81 21.46 1.19
N TYR A 10 24.58 21.38 1.72
CA TYR A 10 23.39 21.08 0.95
C TYR A 10 22.26 22.06 1.25
N ARG A 11 21.59 22.54 0.20
CA ARG A 11 20.23 23.06 0.31
C ARG A 11 19.30 21.85 0.44
N ILE A 12 18.49 21.84 1.50
CA ILE A 12 17.59 20.73 1.81
C ILE A 12 16.17 21.19 1.54
N ARG A 13 15.53 20.63 0.50
CA ARG A 13 14.10 20.82 0.23
C ARG A 13 13.30 19.64 0.74
N ARG A 14 12.21 19.93 1.45
CA ARG A 14 11.27 18.93 1.93
C ARG A 14 10.12 18.82 0.95
N LEU A 15 9.78 17.59 0.55
CA LEU A 15 8.63 17.31 -0.30
C LEU A 15 7.71 16.31 0.41
N SER A 16 6.47 16.72 0.70
CA SER A 16 5.46 15.84 1.29
C SER A 16 4.67 15.19 0.16
N CYS A 17 4.67 13.86 0.12
CA CYS A 17 4.06 13.09 -0.97
C CYS A 17 3.01 12.12 -0.40
N ASP A 18 1.85 12.05 -1.03
CA ASP A 18 0.92 10.93 -0.88
C ASP A 18 0.94 10.10 -2.17
N ILE A 19 0.89 8.78 -2.07
CA ILE A 19 0.82 7.91 -3.25
C ILE A 19 -0.47 8.16 -4.07
N SER A 20 -1.53 8.68 -3.42
CA SER A 20 -2.74 9.11 -4.14
C SER A 20 -2.50 10.26 -5.10
N ASP A 21 -1.43 11.06 -4.91
CA ASP A 21 -1.06 12.14 -5.82
C ASP A 21 -0.66 11.62 -7.21
N GLN A 22 -0.31 10.34 -7.31
CA GLN A 22 0.07 9.68 -8.56
C GLN A 22 -1.04 8.76 -9.09
N GLY A 23 -2.24 8.88 -8.53
CA GLY A 23 -3.40 8.08 -8.93
C GLY A 23 -3.54 6.73 -8.24
N HIS A 24 -2.59 6.35 -7.38
CA HIS A 24 -2.69 5.16 -6.54
C HIS A 24 -3.60 5.37 -5.32
N ALA A 25 -4.83 5.84 -5.54
CA ALA A 25 -5.75 6.26 -4.49
C ALA A 25 -6.21 5.11 -3.56
N GLY A 26 -6.15 3.85 -4.02
CA GLY A 26 -6.60 2.68 -3.27
C GLY A 26 -5.72 2.27 -2.09
N VAL A 27 -4.62 2.97 -1.82
CA VAL A 27 -3.71 2.67 -0.70
C VAL A 27 -3.25 3.96 -0.02
N ARG A 28 -3.06 3.91 1.30
CA ARG A 28 -2.54 5.05 2.07
C ARG A 28 -1.05 4.91 2.30
N ARG A 29 -0.25 5.83 1.72
CA ARG A 29 1.20 5.86 1.95
C ARG A 29 1.77 7.27 1.88
N GLN A 30 1.59 8.03 2.95
CA GLN A 30 2.20 9.35 3.09
C GLN A 30 3.69 9.25 3.45
N ARG A 31 4.53 10.02 2.76
CA ARG A 31 5.97 10.07 2.97
C ARG A 31 6.48 11.49 2.82
N VAL A 32 7.60 11.76 3.48
CA VAL A 32 8.35 12.99 3.32
C VAL A 32 9.68 12.63 2.70
N TYR A 33 9.97 13.21 1.54
CA TYR A 33 11.25 13.09 0.86
C TYR A 33 12.07 14.36 1.10
N LEU A 34 13.38 14.19 1.14
CA LEU A 34 14.32 15.31 1.25
C LEU A 34 15.19 15.31 -0.01
N ILE A 35 15.11 16.40 -0.76
CA ILE A 35 15.99 16.64 -1.91
C ILE A 35 17.18 17.43 -1.37
N LEU A 36 18.37 16.83 -1.46
CA LEU A 36 19.62 17.43 -1.01
C LEU A 36 20.42 17.84 -2.24
N THR A 37 20.61 19.15 -2.44
CA THR A 37 21.39 19.68 -3.56
C THR A 37 22.59 20.46 -3.05
N HIS A 38 23.78 20.19 -3.62
CA HIS A 38 24.99 20.91 -3.24
C HIS A 38 24.86 22.42 -3.43
N THR A 39 25.20 23.19 -2.40
CA THR A 39 25.08 24.66 -2.40
C THR A 39 25.95 25.36 -3.45
N TRP A 40 27.04 24.72 -3.90
CA TRP A 40 28.01 25.29 -4.85
C TRP A 40 28.14 24.54 -6.18
N LYS A 41 27.44 23.42 -6.39
CA LYS A 41 27.50 22.67 -7.66
C LYS A 41 26.23 22.76 -8.48
N VAL A 42 25.13 23.12 -7.84
CA VAL A 42 23.78 22.98 -8.39
C VAL A 42 22.97 24.23 -8.04
N GLU A 43 22.16 24.69 -8.98
CA GLU A 43 21.16 25.71 -8.74
C GLU A 43 19.74 25.17 -8.98
N GLU A 44 18.79 25.73 -8.25
CA GLU A 44 17.36 25.42 -8.38
C GLU A 44 16.78 26.28 -9.50
N VAL A 45 16.29 25.63 -10.57
CA VAL A 45 15.73 26.31 -11.75
C VAL A 45 14.20 26.30 -11.74
N LEU A 46 13.59 25.37 -11.01
CA LEU A 46 12.15 25.25 -10.83
C LEU A 46 11.86 24.93 -9.36
N ASN A 47 10.72 25.41 -8.84
CA ASN A 47 10.25 25.02 -7.51
C ASN A 47 9.85 23.53 -7.52
N PRO A 48 10.50 22.66 -6.71
CA PRO A 48 10.21 21.22 -6.72
C PRO A 48 8.80 20.85 -6.28
N GLU A 49 8.21 21.60 -5.34
CA GLU A 49 6.86 21.34 -4.84
C GLU A 49 5.82 21.66 -5.92
N GLU A 50 5.95 22.82 -6.58
CA GLU A 50 5.08 23.18 -7.69
C GLU A 50 5.20 22.19 -8.86
N TYR A 51 6.42 21.79 -9.21
CA TYR A 51 6.65 20.83 -10.29
C TYR A 51 6.09 19.44 -9.96
N TYR A 52 6.29 18.95 -8.72
CA TYR A 52 5.66 17.73 -8.23
C TYR A 52 4.13 17.79 -8.34
N GLN A 53 3.51 18.91 -7.95
CA GLN A 53 2.06 19.07 -8.04
C GLN A 53 1.56 19.09 -9.50
N ARG A 54 2.33 19.67 -10.43
CA ARG A 54 2.03 19.65 -11.87
C ARG A 54 2.06 18.21 -12.42
N VAL A 55 3.13 17.46 -12.14
CA VAL A 55 3.26 16.05 -12.57
C VAL A 55 2.15 15.19 -11.96
N SER A 56 1.92 15.33 -10.66
CA SER A 56 0.87 14.62 -9.91
C SER A 56 -0.54 14.89 -10.46
N ARG A 57 -0.83 16.14 -10.84
CA ARG A 57 -2.11 16.49 -11.49
C ARG A 57 -2.25 15.82 -12.85
N CYS A 58 -1.16 15.64 -13.60
CA CYS A 58 -1.19 14.92 -14.87
C CYS A 58 -1.48 13.43 -14.64
N LEU A 59 -0.72 12.78 -13.75
CA LEU A 59 -0.85 11.35 -13.47
C LEU A 59 -2.24 10.96 -12.97
N ARG A 60 -2.85 11.75 -12.07
CA ARG A 60 -4.21 11.51 -11.55
C ARG A 60 -5.31 11.52 -12.61
N LYS A 61 -5.08 12.13 -13.78
CA LYS A 61 -6.05 12.07 -14.88
C LYS A 61 -6.11 10.71 -15.55
N HIS A 62 -5.03 9.92 -15.42
CA HIS A 62 -4.87 8.65 -16.11
C HIS A 62 -4.95 7.45 -15.18
N ILE A 63 -4.69 7.65 -13.88
CA ILE A 63 -4.60 6.58 -12.88
C ILE A 63 -5.56 6.89 -11.73
N CYS A 64 -6.43 5.95 -11.40
CA CYS A 64 -7.34 6.04 -10.27
C CYS A 64 -7.62 4.64 -9.69
N THR A 65 -6.63 4.09 -8.99
CA THR A 65 -6.75 2.74 -8.42
C THR A 65 -7.67 2.72 -7.19
N GLN A 66 -8.24 1.57 -6.89
CA GLN A 66 -8.98 1.20 -5.70
C GLN A 66 -8.31 -0.01 -5.02
N PRO A 67 -8.66 -0.34 -3.76
CA PRO A 67 -8.10 -1.52 -3.09
C PRO A 67 -8.22 -2.83 -3.89
N SER A 68 -9.33 -3.03 -4.59
CA SER A 68 -9.57 -4.22 -5.42
C SER A 68 -8.59 -4.37 -6.60
N ASP A 69 -8.05 -3.28 -7.13
CA ASP A 69 -7.08 -3.33 -8.25
C ASP A 69 -5.76 -3.98 -7.85
N TYR A 70 -5.47 -4.06 -6.56
CA TYR A 70 -4.25 -4.69 -6.04
C TYR A 70 -4.42 -6.19 -5.75
N VAL A 71 -5.61 -6.74 -5.97
CA VAL A 71 -5.98 -8.12 -5.69
C VAL A 71 -5.51 -9.01 -6.85
N VAL A 72 -4.20 -9.29 -6.85
CA VAL A 72 -3.47 -10.01 -7.92
C VAL A 72 -2.90 -11.36 -7.45
N ALA A 73 -3.33 -11.84 -6.28
CA ALA A 73 -2.87 -13.11 -5.73
C ALA A 73 -3.36 -14.30 -6.59
N GLU A 74 -2.48 -15.26 -6.82
CA GLU A 74 -2.85 -16.57 -7.37
C GLU A 74 -3.35 -17.49 -6.25
N ALA A 75 -4.03 -18.60 -6.60
CA ALA A 75 -4.54 -19.56 -5.62
C ALA A 75 -3.44 -20.06 -4.66
N GLY A 76 -2.23 -20.28 -5.16
CA GLY A 76 -1.07 -20.67 -4.35
C GLY A 76 -0.66 -19.61 -3.32
N ASP A 77 -0.77 -18.32 -3.65
CA ASP A 77 -0.47 -17.23 -2.71
C ASP A 77 -1.49 -17.21 -1.55
N VAL A 78 -2.77 -17.41 -1.87
CA VAL A 78 -3.86 -17.47 -0.88
C VAL A 78 -3.72 -18.68 0.04
N GLN A 79 -3.43 -19.85 -0.52
CA GLN A 79 -3.18 -21.07 0.25
C GLN A 79 -1.99 -20.93 1.19
N GLN A 80 -0.88 -20.35 0.74
CA GLN A 80 0.30 -20.09 1.59
C GLN A 80 -0.03 -19.14 2.74
N GLU A 81 -0.81 -18.09 2.50
CA GLU A 81 -1.24 -17.16 3.55
C GLU A 81 -2.16 -17.86 4.57
N GLY A 82 -3.06 -18.74 4.11
CA GLY A 82 -3.90 -19.57 4.97
C GLY A 82 -3.09 -20.58 5.80
N GLN A 83 -2.11 -21.26 5.21
CA GLN A 83 -1.27 -22.24 5.89
C GLN A 83 -0.51 -21.65 7.08
N LYS A 84 -0.05 -20.40 7.00
CA LYS A 84 0.60 -19.72 8.13
C LYS A 84 -0.29 -19.51 9.35
N ARG A 85 -1.61 -19.54 9.13
CA ARG A 85 -2.62 -19.30 10.14
C ARG A 85 -3.28 -20.58 10.63
N LYS A 86 -3.06 -21.70 9.91
CA LYS A 86 -3.47 -23.02 10.38
C LYS A 86 -2.87 -23.27 11.76
N ARG A 87 -3.76 -23.54 12.71
CA ARG A 87 -3.39 -24.03 14.04
C ARG A 87 -3.15 -25.53 13.90
N ALA A 88 -2.35 -26.10 14.80
CA ALA A 88 -1.97 -27.52 14.74
C ALA A 88 -3.15 -28.52 14.64
N SER A 89 -4.38 -28.10 14.95
CA SER A 89 -5.58 -28.93 14.96
C SER A 89 -6.57 -28.72 13.79
N SER A 90 -6.29 -27.85 12.81
CA SER A 90 -7.26 -27.58 11.72
C SER A 90 -7.09 -28.55 10.54
N THR A 91 -7.85 -29.66 10.57
CA THR A 91 -7.94 -30.66 9.50
C THR A 91 -8.94 -30.22 8.43
N THR A 92 -8.60 -29.21 7.64
CA THR A 92 -9.46 -28.73 6.53
C THR A 92 -8.80 -28.90 5.17
N SER A 93 -9.63 -29.36 4.22
CA SER A 93 -9.32 -29.57 2.80
C SER A 93 -8.78 -28.29 2.16
N ALA A 94 -7.74 -28.43 1.34
CA ALA A 94 -7.00 -27.34 0.72
C ALA A 94 -7.73 -26.64 -0.45
N ALA A 95 -8.96 -27.07 -0.77
CA ALA A 95 -9.69 -26.64 -1.96
C ALA A 95 -10.59 -25.41 -1.76
N ASP A 96 -10.83 -24.97 -0.53
CA ASP A 96 -11.75 -23.85 -0.29
C ASP A 96 -11.01 -22.50 -0.32
N GLU A 97 -11.49 -21.57 -1.15
CA GLU A 97 -11.00 -20.18 -1.20
C GLU A 97 -11.44 -19.38 0.03
N ASP A 98 -12.51 -19.81 0.70
CA ASP A 98 -13.00 -19.21 1.93
C ASP A 98 -12.10 -19.57 3.11
N LEU A 99 -11.32 -18.59 3.58
CA LEU A 99 -10.43 -18.76 4.73
C LEU A 99 -11.10 -18.40 6.06
N SER A 100 -12.42 -18.19 6.10
CA SER A 100 -13.12 -17.73 7.31
C SER A 100 -13.02 -18.73 8.47
N TYR A 101 -12.85 -20.01 8.16
CA TYR A 101 -12.63 -21.08 9.16
C TYR A 101 -11.31 -20.93 9.93
N LEU A 102 -10.38 -20.11 9.45
CA LEU A 102 -9.11 -19.82 10.11
C LEU A 102 -9.17 -18.62 11.06
N LEU A 103 -10.30 -17.90 11.09
CA LEU A 103 -10.51 -16.79 12.02
C LEU A 103 -10.69 -17.32 13.44
N ASN A 104 -9.97 -16.74 14.39
CA ASN A 104 -10.19 -17.05 15.80
C ASN A 104 -11.36 -16.27 16.40
N ASP A 105 -11.84 -16.67 17.59
CA ASP A 105 -13.01 -16.05 18.24
C ASP A 105 -12.90 -14.53 18.38
N ARG A 106 -11.69 -14.02 18.70
CA ARG A 106 -11.46 -12.58 18.80
C ARG A 106 -11.60 -11.92 17.43
N GLU A 107 -10.94 -12.46 16.41
CA GLU A 107 -11.00 -11.95 15.03
C GLU A 107 -12.45 -11.98 14.50
N THR A 108 -13.18 -13.08 14.72
CA THR A 108 -14.59 -13.24 14.36
C THR A 108 -15.48 -12.21 15.04
N ARG A 109 -15.30 -11.97 16.36
CA ARG A 109 -16.04 -10.93 17.09
C ARG A 109 -15.73 -9.52 16.55
N THR A 110 -14.45 -9.21 16.31
CA THR A 110 -14.03 -7.93 15.73
C THR A 110 -14.63 -7.74 14.34
N LEU A 111 -14.54 -8.75 13.48
CA LEU A 111 -15.09 -8.71 12.12
C LEU A 111 -16.59 -8.46 12.14
N ARG A 112 -17.36 -9.20 12.95
CA ARG A 112 -18.82 -8.99 13.09
C ARG A 112 -19.17 -7.59 13.57
N ALA A 113 -18.44 -7.07 14.56
CA ALA A 113 -18.66 -5.72 15.06
C ALA A 113 -18.40 -4.66 13.97
N LEU A 114 -17.29 -4.77 13.24
CA LEU A 114 -16.96 -3.88 12.13
C LEU A 114 -17.98 -4.00 10.98
N CYS A 115 -18.41 -5.22 10.61
CA CYS A 115 -19.43 -5.42 9.59
C CYS A 115 -20.75 -4.72 9.95
N ARG A 116 -21.19 -4.81 11.21
CA ARG A 116 -22.38 -4.05 11.67
C ARG A 116 -22.18 -2.55 11.58
N ASP A 117 -21.00 -2.04 11.94
CA ASP A 117 -20.69 -0.62 11.85
C ASP A 117 -20.65 -0.13 10.39
N TYR A 118 -20.16 -0.96 9.46
CA TYR A 118 -20.19 -0.68 8.03
C TYR A 118 -21.62 -0.57 7.49
N VAL A 119 -22.47 -1.56 7.81
CA VAL A 119 -23.90 -1.54 7.43
C VAL A 119 -24.58 -0.29 7.98
N LYS A 120 -24.33 0.06 9.25
CA LYS A 120 -24.85 1.29 9.87
C LYS A 120 -24.35 2.55 9.15
N MET A 121 -23.07 2.62 8.80
CA MET A 121 -22.47 3.74 8.08
C MET A 121 -23.12 3.99 6.72
N HIS A 122 -23.54 2.92 6.03
CA HIS A 122 -24.20 2.98 4.72
C HIS A 122 -25.73 2.89 4.80
N GLY A 123 -26.33 3.18 5.96
CA GLY A 123 -27.79 3.24 6.12
C GLY A 123 -28.51 1.92 5.84
N GLY A 124 -27.84 0.78 6.01
CA GLY A 124 -28.42 -0.54 5.75
C GLY A 124 -28.43 -0.98 4.28
N THR A 125 -28.02 -0.11 3.35
CA THR A 125 -28.15 -0.37 1.90
C THR A 125 -27.03 -1.22 1.31
N ARG A 126 -25.85 -1.20 1.93
CA ARG A 126 -24.66 -1.93 1.45
C ARG A 126 -24.26 -3.00 2.43
N ARG A 127 -23.97 -4.20 1.92
CA ARG A 127 -23.44 -5.32 2.70
C ARG A 127 -21.92 -5.37 2.57
N PRO A 128 -21.18 -5.66 3.66
CA PRO A 128 -19.72 -5.81 3.64
C PRO A 128 -19.21 -6.83 2.61
N GLU A 129 -19.97 -7.90 2.39
CA GLU A 129 -19.63 -9.01 1.49
C GLU A 129 -19.75 -8.60 0.01
N ASP A 130 -20.50 -7.54 -0.29
CA ASP A 130 -20.69 -7.04 -1.66
C ASP A 130 -19.65 -5.95 -2.03
N ASP A 131 -18.85 -5.48 -1.06
CA ASP A 131 -17.84 -4.44 -1.26
C ASP A 131 -16.42 -5.01 -1.40
N SER A 132 -15.97 -5.17 -2.64
CA SER A 132 -14.62 -5.65 -2.97
C SER A 132 -13.49 -4.69 -2.54
N ASN A 133 -13.82 -3.46 -2.17
CA ASN A 133 -12.87 -2.46 -1.65
C ASN A 133 -12.86 -2.39 -0.12
N LEU A 134 -13.71 -3.17 0.57
CA LEU A 134 -13.72 -3.23 2.01
C LEU A 134 -12.63 -4.17 2.55
N TRP A 135 -11.70 -3.59 3.29
CA TRP A 135 -10.60 -4.26 3.97
C TRP A 135 -10.56 -3.81 5.43
N VAL A 136 -10.53 -4.76 6.35
CA VAL A 136 -10.57 -4.54 7.79
C VAL A 136 -9.32 -5.12 8.43
N TYR A 137 -8.65 -4.35 9.29
CA TYR A 137 -7.51 -4.85 10.04
C TYR A 137 -7.97 -5.52 11.34
N LEU A 138 -7.82 -6.84 11.42
CA LEU A 138 -8.30 -7.65 12.54
C LEU A 138 -7.34 -7.70 13.73
N GLY A 139 -6.18 -7.05 13.64
CA GLY A 139 -5.21 -6.98 14.74
C GLY A 139 -5.58 -6.00 15.85
N ASP A 140 -6.42 -5.01 15.54
CA ASP A 140 -6.89 -4.02 16.51
C ASP A 140 -8.20 -4.50 17.18
N SER A 141 -8.76 -3.68 18.08
CA SER A 141 -10.12 -3.91 18.61
C SER A 141 -11.15 -3.20 17.72
N ALA A 142 -12.42 -3.62 17.77
CA ALA A 142 -13.49 -2.94 17.03
C ALA A 142 -13.68 -1.46 17.43
N ALA A 143 -13.22 -1.07 18.62
CA ALA A 143 -13.22 0.33 19.06
C ALA A 143 -12.20 1.18 18.29
N TYR A 144 -11.08 0.59 17.86
CA TYR A 144 -10.05 1.26 17.05
C TYR A 144 -10.10 0.78 15.60
N LYS A 145 -10.85 1.52 14.78
CA LYS A 145 -11.21 1.11 13.42
C LYS A 145 -10.07 1.41 12.43
N THR A 146 -9.27 0.40 12.14
CA THR A 146 -8.28 0.44 11.05
C THR A 146 -8.84 -0.31 9.84
N TRP A 147 -9.47 0.40 8.91
CA TRP A 147 -10.17 -0.20 7.77
C TRP A 147 -10.29 0.77 6.58
N SER A 148 -10.66 0.26 5.42
CA SER A 148 -10.85 1.07 4.21
C SER A 148 -12.21 1.78 4.15
N ALA A 149 -13.21 1.36 4.95
CA ALA A 149 -14.60 1.85 4.86
C ALA A 149 -14.75 3.39 4.82
N VAL A 150 -13.94 4.11 5.59
CA VAL A 150 -14.01 5.59 5.65
C VAL A 150 -13.22 6.26 4.54
N SER A 151 -12.04 5.71 4.20
CA SER A 151 -11.10 6.39 3.31
C SER A 151 -11.15 5.91 1.85
N GLY A 152 -11.77 4.75 1.61
CA GLY A 152 -11.66 4.02 0.35
C GLY A 152 -10.24 3.48 0.08
N ARG A 153 -9.34 3.45 1.08
CA ARG A 153 -7.93 3.08 0.91
C ARG A 153 -7.53 1.94 1.82
N LEU A 154 -6.63 1.08 1.34
CA LEU A 154 -5.90 0.13 2.19
C LEU A 154 -5.15 0.90 3.29
N PRO A 155 -5.33 0.52 4.57
CA PRO A 155 -4.59 1.13 5.66
C PRO A 155 -3.07 0.96 5.52
N THR A 156 -2.30 1.91 6.06
CA THR A 156 -0.83 1.84 6.04
C THR A 156 -0.33 0.54 6.65
N TYR A 157 0.51 -0.19 5.90
CA TYR A 157 1.11 -1.43 6.38
C TYR A 157 2.03 -1.20 7.59
N ARG A 158 1.72 -1.91 8.68
CA ARG A 158 2.53 -2.03 9.90
C ARG A 158 3.52 -3.19 9.78
N ARG A 159 4.52 -3.27 10.67
CA ARG A 159 5.43 -4.43 10.78
C ARG A 159 4.67 -5.76 10.99
N SER A 160 3.49 -5.71 11.62
CA SER A 160 2.58 -6.84 11.85
C SER A 160 1.33 -6.82 10.94
N SER A 161 1.42 -6.24 9.74
CA SER A 161 0.29 -6.05 8.78
C SER A 161 -0.33 -7.33 8.19
N GLY A 162 -0.11 -8.49 8.79
CA GLY A 162 -0.68 -9.76 8.34
C GLY A 162 -2.22 -9.82 8.40
N LEU A 163 -2.88 -8.92 9.14
CA LEU A 163 -4.27 -9.08 9.56
C LEU A 163 -5.30 -8.23 8.77
N LEU A 164 -4.95 -7.76 7.57
CA LEU A 164 -5.93 -7.11 6.68
C LEU A 164 -6.80 -8.19 6.04
N TRP A 165 -8.09 -8.19 6.34
CA TRP A 165 -9.10 -9.16 5.91
C TRP A 165 -10.13 -8.48 5.02
N SER A 166 -10.62 -9.17 3.98
CA SER A 166 -11.76 -8.72 3.20
C SER A 166 -12.98 -9.60 3.46
N PRO A 167 -14.14 -9.04 3.85
CA PRO A 167 -15.40 -9.78 3.93
C PRO A 167 -15.86 -10.31 2.56
N HIS A 168 -15.60 -9.55 1.48
CA HIS A 168 -15.93 -9.93 0.12
C HIS A 168 -15.12 -11.14 -0.36
N TYR A 169 -13.78 -11.07 -0.29
CA TYR A 169 -12.92 -12.17 -0.72
C TYR A 169 -12.77 -13.29 0.31
N ARG A 170 -13.27 -13.09 1.54
CA ARG A 170 -13.17 -14.01 2.68
C ARG A 170 -11.75 -14.54 2.92
N ARG A 171 -10.77 -13.65 2.80
CA ARG A 171 -9.36 -13.96 3.01
C ARG A 171 -8.56 -12.74 3.45
N TRP A 172 -7.33 -12.99 3.86
CA TRP A 172 -6.35 -11.95 4.14
C TRP A 172 -5.70 -11.41 2.86
N LEU A 173 -5.21 -10.16 2.95
CA LEU A 173 -4.37 -9.54 1.93
C LEU A 173 -2.98 -10.21 1.95
N THR A 174 -2.63 -10.84 0.83
CA THR A 174 -1.39 -11.60 0.67
C THR A 174 -0.16 -10.71 0.60
N GLY A 175 1.03 -11.32 0.74
CA GLY A 175 2.30 -10.61 0.53
C GLY A 175 2.44 -10.02 -0.88
N ARG A 176 1.94 -10.72 -1.91
CA ARG A 176 2.00 -10.28 -3.31
C ARG A 176 1.17 -9.01 -3.52
N GLU A 177 -0.06 -9.00 -3.03
CA GLU A 177 -0.99 -7.87 -3.17
C GLU A 177 -0.48 -6.62 -2.42
N LYS A 178 0.16 -6.81 -1.26
CA LYS A 178 0.83 -5.72 -0.52
C LYS A 178 1.98 -5.09 -1.31
N LEU A 179 2.73 -5.90 -2.05
CA LEU A 179 3.80 -5.41 -2.91
C LEU A 179 3.23 -4.77 -4.18
N ALA A 180 2.17 -5.34 -4.78
CA ALA A 180 1.45 -4.75 -5.90
C ALA A 180 0.95 -3.34 -5.57
N SER A 181 0.37 -3.14 -4.38
CA SER A 181 -0.10 -1.82 -3.94
C SER A 181 1.01 -0.78 -3.73
N LEU A 182 2.27 -1.22 -3.67
CA LEU A 182 3.42 -0.33 -3.57
C LEU A 182 4.13 -0.14 -4.93
N GLY A 183 3.52 -0.62 -6.01
CA GLY A 183 4.03 -0.49 -7.38
C GLY A 183 5.14 -1.47 -7.73
N PHE A 184 5.33 -2.56 -6.96
CA PHE A 184 6.32 -3.57 -7.33
C PHE A 184 5.83 -4.44 -8.51
N PRO A 185 6.72 -4.86 -9.43
CA PRO A 185 6.38 -5.67 -10.60
C PRO A 185 6.12 -7.14 -10.23
N VAL A 186 5.03 -7.42 -9.53
CA VAL A 186 4.69 -8.77 -9.04
C VAL A 186 3.78 -9.57 -9.98
N THR A 187 3.41 -8.98 -11.10
CA THR A 187 2.68 -9.65 -12.20
C THR A 187 3.48 -9.52 -13.49
N PRO A 188 3.32 -10.46 -14.45
CA PRO A 188 4.05 -10.41 -15.72
C PRO A 188 3.77 -9.12 -16.51
N ALA A 189 2.51 -8.68 -16.55
CA ALA A 189 2.09 -7.48 -17.27
C ALA A 189 2.76 -6.22 -16.72
N VAL A 190 2.80 -6.06 -15.39
CA VAL A 190 3.45 -4.90 -14.76
C VAL A 190 4.97 -4.96 -14.95
N ALA A 191 5.58 -6.15 -14.79
CA ALA A 191 7.01 -6.34 -15.02
C ALA A 191 7.43 -5.95 -16.44
N MET A 192 6.68 -6.42 -17.44
CA MET A 192 6.89 -6.09 -18.84
C MET A 192 6.74 -4.59 -19.10
N ALA A 193 5.67 -3.96 -18.60
CA ALA A 193 5.44 -2.53 -18.75
C ALA A 193 6.55 -1.67 -18.10
N MET A 194 7.13 -2.15 -17.00
CA MET A 194 8.24 -1.50 -16.31
C MET A 194 9.61 -1.77 -16.93
N GLY A 195 9.73 -2.70 -17.89
CA GLY A 195 11.02 -3.15 -18.42
C GLY A 195 11.91 -3.80 -17.34
N ALA A 196 11.29 -4.46 -16.36
CA ALA A 196 11.97 -5.05 -15.20
C ALA A 196 11.60 -6.53 -15.03
N PRO A 197 12.45 -7.36 -14.40
CA PRO A 197 12.08 -8.73 -14.09
C PRO A 197 10.94 -8.78 -13.07
N MET A 198 10.06 -9.77 -13.21
CA MET A 198 8.97 -9.98 -12.25
C MET A 198 9.53 -10.36 -10.88
N LEU A 199 9.05 -9.69 -9.84
CA LEU A 199 9.42 -9.98 -8.46
C LEU A 199 8.69 -11.24 -7.97
N GLY A 200 9.41 -12.34 -7.81
CA GLY A 200 8.88 -13.58 -7.25
C GLY A 200 8.57 -13.47 -5.76
N VAL A 201 7.31 -13.70 -5.38
CA VAL A 201 6.83 -13.58 -3.97
C VAL A 201 6.69 -14.97 -3.33
N LYS A 202 7.79 -15.72 -3.24
CA LYS A 202 7.78 -17.07 -2.63
C LYS A 202 7.75 -17.02 -1.09
N ASP A 203 8.45 -16.06 -0.50
CA ASP A 203 8.46 -15.85 0.96
C ASP A 203 7.50 -14.72 1.31
N THR A 204 6.26 -15.11 1.60
CA THR A 204 5.17 -14.22 1.98
C THR A 204 5.46 -13.49 3.32
N LYS A 205 6.32 -14.02 4.21
CA LYS A 205 6.69 -13.34 5.48
C LYS A 205 7.66 -12.20 5.18
N ARG A 206 8.69 -12.47 4.38
CA ARG A 206 9.64 -11.45 3.91
C ARG A 206 8.92 -10.39 3.08
N ALA A 207 7.99 -10.78 2.21
CA ALA A 207 7.19 -9.85 1.42
C ALA A 207 6.42 -8.85 2.29
N ALA A 208 5.74 -9.33 3.35
CA ALA A 208 5.02 -8.45 4.28
C ALA A 208 5.97 -7.51 5.05
N LEU A 209 7.15 -8.00 5.47
CA LEU A 209 8.17 -7.19 6.14
C LEU A 209 8.71 -6.08 5.23
N VAL A 210 8.98 -6.41 3.96
CA VAL A 210 9.40 -5.45 2.94
C VAL A 210 8.31 -4.41 2.72
N ALA A 211 7.06 -4.84 2.49
CA ALA A 211 5.95 -3.92 2.25
C ALA A 211 5.71 -2.93 3.40
N GLY A 212 5.91 -3.37 4.65
CA GLY A 212 5.78 -2.50 5.84
C GLY A 212 6.70 -1.29 5.80
N ASN A 213 7.94 -1.45 5.31
CA ASN A 213 8.97 -0.39 5.32
C ASN A 213 9.24 0.22 3.95
N ALA A 214 8.87 -0.45 2.85
CA ALA A 214 9.17 -0.01 1.50
C ALA A 214 8.51 1.33 1.16
N MET A 215 9.19 2.09 0.31
CA MET A 215 8.60 3.24 -0.36
C MET A 215 7.72 2.74 -1.51
N ALA A 216 6.70 3.52 -1.87
CA ALA A 216 5.93 3.23 -3.09
C ALA A 216 6.82 3.58 -4.29
N LEU A 217 7.03 2.61 -5.19
CA LEU A 217 7.99 2.72 -6.27
C LEU A 217 7.64 3.86 -7.24
N SER A 218 6.35 4.03 -7.53
CA SER A 218 5.84 5.15 -8.33
C SER A 218 6.23 6.51 -7.71
N THR A 219 6.12 6.63 -6.39
CA THR A 219 6.44 7.88 -5.68
C THR A 219 7.91 8.17 -5.73
N VAL A 220 8.74 7.16 -5.54
CA VAL A 220 10.20 7.30 -5.64
C VAL A 220 10.57 7.80 -7.03
N GLY A 221 10.07 7.15 -8.09
CA GLY A 221 10.38 7.55 -9.47
C GLY A 221 9.93 8.98 -9.80
N VAL A 222 8.74 9.40 -9.34
CA VAL A 222 8.26 10.78 -9.54
C VAL A 222 9.11 11.79 -8.77
N VAL A 223 9.49 11.49 -7.52
CA VAL A 223 10.34 12.38 -6.73
C VAL A 223 11.74 12.49 -7.33
N GLU A 224 12.31 11.40 -7.83
CA GLU A 224 13.58 11.39 -8.55
C GLU A 224 13.50 12.23 -9.83
N LEU A 225 12.45 12.05 -10.63
CA LEU A 225 12.22 12.87 -11.82
C LEU A 225 12.11 14.37 -11.47
N VAL A 226 11.35 14.72 -10.44
CA VAL A 226 11.23 16.11 -9.95
C VAL A 226 12.60 16.65 -9.55
N ALA A 227 13.38 15.88 -8.79
CA ALA A 227 14.72 16.29 -8.37
C ALA A 227 15.69 16.46 -9.57
N LEU A 228 15.57 15.65 -10.62
CA LEU A 228 16.41 15.78 -11.81
C LEU A 228 15.99 16.95 -12.71
N CYS A 229 14.69 17.27 -12.78
CA CYS A 229 14.19 18.35 -13.63
C CYS A 229 14.31 19.74 -12.98
N CYS A 230 14.22 19.83 -11.64
CA CYS A 230 14.16 21.11 -10.94
C CYS A 230 15.54 21.74 -10.66
N TYR A 231 16.62 21.03 -10.99
CA TYR A 231 17.98 21.42 -10.65
C TYR A 231 18.91 21.24 -11.83
N ARG A 232 19.86 22.17 -12.01
CA ARG A 232 20.92 22.04 -13.01
C ARG A 232 22.30 22.28 -12.41
N ARG A 233 23.31 21.69 -13.04
CA ARG A 233 24.71 21.89 -12.65
C ARG A 233 25.15 23.30 -13.02
N LEU A 234 25.84 23.97 -12.10
CA LEU A 234 26.54 25.23 -12.39
C LEU A 234 27.71 24.94 -13.34
N SER A 235 27.85 25.76 -14.38
CA SER A 235 28.94 25.66 -15.34
C SER A 235 30.25 26.18 -14.75
#